data_AF-A0A9E2NCS9-F1
#
_entry.id   AF-A0A9E2NCS9-F1
#
_cell.length_a   1.000
_cell.length_b   1.000
_cell.length_c   1.000
_cell.angle_alpha   90.00
_cell.angle_beta   90.00
_cell.angle_gamma   90.00
#
_symmetry.space_group_name_H-M   'P 1'
#
loop_
_entity.id
_entity.type
_entity.pdbx_description
1 polymer ?
#
loop_
_entity_poly.entity_id
_entity_poly.type
_entity_poly.pdbx_seq_one_letter_code
_entity_poly.pdbx_strand_id
1 'polypeptide(L)'
;MNSSLPTVGLIGLGAMGGGMAASLRRAGFTPHVFDVRAEVAQAFAAEGGHACPDLPSLGAACDVVISVVVNADQTQAVLFGPDGQSGCAAHMKPGSVFVMCSTVDPKVSVDFERRLNALGLHYLDAPISGGAAKAAAGQITMMTSGTDAAYAACAGALEAMAAKVYKLGKQAGAGSKVKIINQLLAGVHIAAAAEAMALGLREGVDPHDLYEVITHSAGNSWMFENRMAHVLAGDYTPLSAVDIFVKDLGLVLDTARSSKFPLPLSSTAHQMFMQASTAGFAREDDSAVIKIFPGIELPPASR
;
A
#
# COMPACT_ATOMS: atom_id res chain seq x y z
N MET A 1 -17.06 -27.08 17.42
CA MET A 1 -17.80 -26.55 16.25
C MET A 1 -16.76 -26.08 15.26
N ASN A 2 -16.59 -26.79 14.13
CA ASN A 2 -15.77 -26.29 13.02
C ASN A 2 -16.52 -25.10 12.42
N SER A 3 -16.26 -23.88 12.89
CA SER A 3 -16.67 -22.71 12.13
C SER A 3 -15.77 -22.69 10.90
N SER A 4 -16.32 -22.99 9.73
CA SER A 4 -15.64 -22.77 8.46
C SER A 4 -15.09 -21.34 8.44
N LEU A 5 -13.82 -21.18 8.06
CA LEU A 5 -13.22 -19.86 7.86
C LEU A 5 -14.10 -19.02 6.91
N PRO A 6 -14.23 -17.69 7.13
CA PRO A 6 -14.99 -16.84 6.22
C PRO A 6 -14.38 -16.88 4.82
N THR A 7 -15.19 -16.78 3.77
CA THR A 7 -14.68 -16.71 2.40
C THR A 7 -14.07 -15.34 2.16
N VAL A 8 -12.78 -15.31 1.79
CA VAL A 8 -12.00 -14.07 1.62
C VAL A 8 -11.78 -13.77 0.14
N GLY A 9 -12.13 -12.55 -0.25
CA GLY A 9 -11.83 -11.93 -1.52
C GLY A 9 -10.65 -10.96 -1.41
N LEU A 10 -9.78 -10.90 -2.43
CA LEU A 10 -8.73 -9.90 -2.54
C LEU A 10 -8.72 -9.26 -3.93
N ILE A 11 -8.86 -7.94 -3.96
CA ILE A 11 -8.88 -7.10 -5.16
C ILE A 11 -7.56 -6.34 -5.26
N GLY A 12 -6.85 -6.50 -6.38
CA GLY A 12 -5.56 -5.90 -6.67
C GLY A 12 -4.40 -6.80 -6.24
N LEU A 13 -3.71 -7.37 -7.24
CA LEU A 13 -2.58 -8.29 -7.09
C LEU A 13 -1.27 -7.63 -7.51
N GLY A 14 -1.08 -6.36 -7.13
CA GLY A 14 0.21 -5.68 -7.22
C GLY A 14 1.24 -6.23 -6.21
N ALA A 15 2.39 -5.57 -6.08
CA ALA A 15 3.48 -6.01 -5.21
C ALA A 15 3.05 -6.30 -3.75
N MET A 16 2.17 -5.47 -3.19
CA MET A 16 1.60 -5.70 -1.85
C MET A 16 0.48 -6.75 -1.87
N GLY A 17 -0.50 -6.58 -2.76
CA GLY A 17 -1.71 -7.41 -2.76
C GLY A 17 -1.47 -8.87 -3.10
N GLY A 18 -0.55 -9.16 -4.04
CA GLY A 18 -0.15 -10.53 -4.34
C GLY A 18 0.51 -11.23 -3.15
N GLY A 19 1.39 -10.52 -2.43
CA GLY A 19 2.00 -11.03 -1.19
C GLY A 19 0.97 -11.29 -0.08
N MET A 20 -0.01 -10.40 0.08
CA MET A 20 -1.11 -10.57 1.03
C MET A 20 -2.00 -11.76 0.67
N ALA A 21 -2.33 -11.95 -0.61
CA ALA A 21 -3.10 -13.10 -1.09
C ALA A 21 -2.35 -14.42 -0.83
N ALA A 22 -1.04 -14.44 -1.07
CA ALA A 22 -0.20 -15.60 -0.77
C ALA A 22 -0.14 -15.90 0.74
N SER A 23 -0.13 -14.86 1.58
CA SER A 23 -0.17 -15.01 3.04
C SER A 23 -1.49 -15.58 3.53
N LEU A 24 -2.62 -15.12 2.98
CA LEU A 24 -3.94 -15.72 3.23
C LEU A 24 -3.95 -17.21 2.84
N ARG A 25 -3.43 -17.56 1.66
CA ARG A 25 -3.32 -18.96 1.22
C ARG A 25 -2.49 -19.82 2.18
N ARG A 26 -1.33 -19.34 2.62
CA ARG A 26 -0.49 -20.06 3.60
C ARG A 26 -1.18 -20.25 4.95
N ALA A 27 -2.07 -19.35 5.34
CA ALA A 27 -2.87 -19.47 6.55
C ALA A 27 -4.09 -20.41 6.39
N GLY A 28 -4.27 -21.05 5.23
CA GLY A 28 -5.32 -22.04 4.99
C GLY A 28 -6.61 -21.48 4.38
N PHE A 29 -6.64 -20.20 4.00
CA PHE A 29 -7.74 -19.66 3.20
C PHE A 29 -7.60 -20.13 1.73
N THR A 30 -8.70 -20.11 0.99
CA THR A 30 -8.72 -20.25 -0.47
C THR A 30 -9.20 -18.93 -1.08
N PRO A 31 -8.31 -17.94 -1.29
CA PRO A 31 -8.73 -16.58 -1.63
C PRO A 31 -9.38 -16.52 -3.01
N HIS A 32 -10.50 -15.80 -3.10
CA HIS A 32 -11.08 -15.35 -4.36
C HIS A 32 -10.36 -14.07 -4.78
N VAL A 33 -9.72 -14.04 -5.94
CA VAL A 33 -8.89 -12.91 -6.36
C VAL A 33 -9.38 -12.25 -7.62
N PHE A 34 -9.19 -10.94 -7.71
CA PHE A 34 -9.44 -10.16 -8.91
C PHE A 34 -8.33 -9.12 -9.09
N ASP A 35 -7.83 -8.98 -10.32
CA ASP A 35 -7.00 -7.86 -10.75
C ASP A 35 -7.47 -7.46 -12.15
N VAL A 36 -7.36 -6.18 -12.50
CA VAL A 36 -7.67 -5.68 -13.85
C VAL A 36 -6.81 -6.37 -14.92
N ARG A 37 -5.65 -6.88 -14.52
CA ARG A 37 -4.78 -7.78 -15.28
C ARG A 37 -5.19 -9.23 -15.00
N ALA A 38 -6.07 -9.76 -15.84
CA ALA A 38 -6.62 -11.11 -15.66
C ALA A 38 -5.52 -12.18 -15.57
N GLU A 39 -4.41 -12.02 -16.29
CA GLU A 39 -3.27 -12.93 -16.28
C GLU A 39 -2.63 -13.06 -14.88
N VAL A 40 -2.63 -11.99 -14.07
CA VAL A 40 -2.08 -12.00 -12.72
C VAL A 40 -3.00 -12.79 -11.77
N ALA A 41 -4.31 -12.62 -11.90
CA ALA A 41 -5.30 -13.38 -11.12
C ALA A 41 -5.27 -14.87 -11.46
N GLN A 42 -5.15 -15.21 -12.75
CA GLN A 42 -5.06 -16.61 -13.19
C GLN A 42 -3.76 -17.27 -12.73
N ALA A 43 -2.62 -16.57 -12.80
CA ALA A 43 -1.35 -17.07 -12.28
C ALA A 43 -1.43 -17.39 -10.78
N PHE A 44 -2.06 -16.51 -9.98
CA PHE A 44 -2.28 -16.77 -8.56
C PHE A 44 -3.15 -18.01 -8.33
N ALA A 45 -4.26 -18.14 -9.06
CA ALA A 45 -5.20 -19.26 -8.92
C ALA A 45 -4.58 -20.61 -9.29
N ALA A 46 -3.62 -20.65 -10.22
CA ALA A 46 -2.88 -21.86 -10.58
C ALA A 46 -2.05 -22.43 -9.40
N GLU A 47 -1.69 -21.60 -8.44
CA GLU A 47 -0.99 -22.00 -7.20
C GLU A 47 -1.94 -22.26 -6.01
N GLY A 48 -3.25 -22.15 -6.24
CA GLY A 48 -4.28 -22.29 -5.22
C GLY A 48 -5.01 -20.97 -4.93
N GLY A 49 -6.34 -21.02 -4.94
CA GLY A 49 -7.24 -19.87 -4.90
C GLY A 49 -8.26 -19.93 -6.04
N HIS A 50 -9.03 -18.86 -6.21
CA HIS A 50 -10.04 -18.75 -7.27
C HIS A 50 -9.93 -17.40 -7.98
N ALA A 51 -9.63 -17.39 -9.27
CA ALA A 51 -9.67 -16.16 -10.07
C ALA A 51 -11.12 -15.83 -10.43
N CYS A 52 -11.65 -14.73 -9.91
CA CYS A 52 -12.99 -14.24 -10.25
C CYS A 52 -12.95 -13.50 -11.60
N PRO A 53 -13.97 -13.68 -12.46
CA PRO A 53 -14.02 -13.03 -13.77
C PRO A 53 -14.30 -11.52 -13.67
N ASP A 54 -14.97 -11.09 -12.60
CA ASP A 54 -15.37 -9.71 -12.37
C ASP A 54 -15.60 -9.44 -10.86
N LEU A 55 -15.77 -8.15 -10.53
CA LEU A 55 -16.01 -7.67 -9.18
C LEU A 55 -17.38 -8.11 -8.60
N PRO A 56 -18.50 -8.13 -9.37
CA PRO A 56 -19.77 -8.69 -8.91
C PRO A 56 -19.66 -10.14 -8.41
N SER A 57 -19.01 -11.01 -9.20
CA SER A 57 -18.82 -12.43 -8.86
C SER A 57 -17.98 -12.59 -7.59
N LEU A 58 -16.94 -11.77 -7.42
CA LEU A 58 -16.13 -11.74 -6.19
C LEU A 58 -16.98 -11.27 -4.99
N GLY A 59 -17.74 -10.19 -5.14
CA GLY A 59 -18.60 -9.65 -4.09
C GLY A 59 -19.64 -10.67 -3.60
N ALA A 60 -20.30 -11.38 -4.52
CA ALA A 60 -21.29 -12.40 -4.20
C ALA A 60 -20.72 -13.61 -3.45
N ALA A 61 -19.47 -13.98 -3.75
CA ALA A 61 -18.82 -15.14 -3.17
C ALA A 61 -18.29 -14.89 -1.74
N CYS A 62 -17.86 -13.66 -1.43
CA CYS A 62 -17.00 -13.39 -0.27
C CYS A 62 -17.75 -12.76 0.92
N ASP A 63 -17.34 -13.17 2.12
CA ASP A 63 -17.79 -12.58 3.39
C ASP A 63 -16.85 -11.43 3.83
N VAL A 64 -15.58 -11.50 3.41
CA VAL A 64 -14.55 -10.47 3.61
C VAL A 64 -13.98 -10.09 2.25
N VAL A 65 -14.00 -8.81 1.88
CA VAL A 65 -13.39 -8.31 0.64
C VAL A 65 -12.27 -7.33 1.00
N ILE A 66 -11.03 -7.67 0.65
CA ILE A 66 -9.84 -6.85 0.89
C ILE A 66 -9.47 -6.14 -0.40
N SER A 67 -9.28 -4.83 -0.35
CA SER A 67 -8.86 -4.03 -1.51
C SER A 67 -7.47 -3.45 -1.32
N VAL A 68 -6.56 -3.82 -2.22
CA VAL A 68 -5.16 -3.38 -2.25
C VAL A 68 -4.88 -2.66 -3.58
N VAL A 69 -5.67 -1.63 -3.86
CA VAL A 69 -5.55 -0.77 -5.05
C VAL A 69 -4.79 0.53 -4.72
N VAL A 70 -4.48 1.34 -5.72
CA VAL A 70 -3.54 2.46 -5.58
C VAL A 70 -4.11 3.67 -4.85
N ASN A 71 -5.35 4.06 -5.16
CA ASN A 71 -5.91 5.35 -4.75
C ASN A 71 -7.42 5.30 -4.55
N ALA A 72 -7.98 6.43 -4.09
CA ALA A 72 -9.40 6.60 -3.82
C ALA A 72 -10.28 6.35 -5.06
N ASP A 73 -9.87 6.79 -6.25
CA ASP A 73 -10.64 6.61 -7.48
C ASP A 73 -10.74 5.14 -7.87
N GLN A 74 -9.65 4.39 -7.73
CA GLN A 74 -9.66 2.94 -7.90
C GLN A 74 -10.51 2.26 -6.82
N THR A 75 -10.42 2.69 -5.55
CA THR A 75 -11.28 2.15 -4.48
C THR A 75 -12.77 2.40 -4.78
N GLN A 76 -13.12 3.60 -5.26
CA GLN A 76 -14.47 3.95 -5.70
C GLN A 76 -14.92 3.06 -6.86
N ALA A 77 -14.07 2.85 -7.87
CA ALA A 77 -14.37 2.02 -9.02
C ALA A 77 -14.59 0.55 -8.62
N VAL A 78 -13.75 -0.02 -7.74
CA VAL A 78 -13.91 -1.41 -7.31
C VAL A 78 -15.13 -1.61 -6.41
N LEU A 79 -15.46 -0.62 -5.58
CA LEU A 79 -16.63 -0.70 -4.70
C LEU A 79 -17.92 -0.57 -5.48
N PHE A 80 -18.04 0.46 -6.32
CA PHE A 80 -19.33 0.89 -6.85
C PHE A 80 -19.44 0.76 -8.36
N GLY A 81 -18.33 0.77 -9.10
CA GLY A 81 -18.35 0.88 -10.56
C GLY A 81 -18.97 2.21 -11.05
N PRO A 82 -18.97 2.46 -12.37
CA PRO A 82 -19.56 3.67 -12.95
C PRO A 82 -21.09 3.68 -12.95
N ASP A 83 -21.72 2.50 -12.91
CA ASP A 83 -23.17 2.27 -12.99
C ASP A 83 -23.80 1.88 -11.63
N GLY A 84 -23.00 1.81 -10.56
CA GLY A 84 -23.44 1.35 -9.24
C GLY A 84 -23.60 -0.17 -9.10
N GLN A 85 -23.37 -0.94 -10.18
CA GLN A 85 -23.61 -2.39 -10.25
C GLN A 85 -22.38 -3.19 -10.65
N SER A 86 -21.44 -2.58 -11.37
CA SER A 86 -20.20 -3.19 -11.83
C SER A 86 -19.14 -3.29 -10.73
N GLY A 87 -19.34 -2.63 -9.59
CA GLY A 87 -18.49 -2.77 -8.40
C GLY A 87 -18.93 -3.93 -7.50
N CYS A 88 -18.08 -4.33 -6.56
CA CYS A 88 -18.36 -5.46 -5.66
C CYS A 88 -19.45 -5.17 -4.62
N ALA A 89 -19.64 -3.92 -4.19
CA ALA A 89 -20.48 -3.59 -3.04
C ALA A 89 -21.96 -3.95 -3.23
N ALA A 90 -22.50 -3.83 -4.45
CA ALA A 90 -23.90 -4.16 -4.74
C ALA A 90 -24.19 -5.67 -4.64
N HIS A 91 -23.16 -6.51 -4.69
CA HIS A 91 -23.27 -7.97 -4.71
C HIS A 91 -22.82 -8.63 -3.41
N MET A 92 -22.20 -7.87 -2.50
CA MET A 92 -21.81 -8.36 -1.19
C MET A 92 -23.05 -8.67 -0.34
N LYS A 93 -22.98 -9.76 0.44
CA LYS A 93 -24.04 -10.14 1.38
C LYS A 93 -24.10 -9.14 2.54
N PRO A 94 -25.29 -8.79 3.06
CA PRO A 94 -25.40 -8.03 4.30
C PRO A 94 -24.59 -8.67 5.43
N GLY A 95 -23.86 -7.86 6.19
CA GLY A 95 -22.92 -8.30 7.23
C GLY A 95 -21.51 -8.64 6.73
N SER A 96 -21.28 -8.74 5.41
CA SER A 96 -19.92 -8.82 4.86
C SER A 96 -19.12 -7.55 5.16
N VAL A 97 -17.79 -7.66 5.15
CA VAL A 97 -16.88 -6.55 5.45
C VAL A 97 -15.97 -6.22 4.28
N PHE A 98 -15.84 -4.92 3.98
CA PHE A 98 -14.85 -4.40 3.04
C PHE A 98 -13.66 -3.80 3.81
N VAL A 99 -12.46 -4.31 3.55
CA VAL A 99 -11.20 -3.86 4.16
C VAL A 99 -10.43 -3.02 3.14
N MET A 100 -10.32 -1.72 3.39
CA MET A 100 -9.67 -0.76 2.48
C MET A 100 -8.20 -0.59 2.89
N CYS A 101 -7.25 -1.04 2.06
CA CYS A 101 -5.82 -0.97 2.37
C CYS A 101 -5.06 0.17 1.67
N SER A 102 -5.74 0.95 0.81
CA SER A 102 -5.15 2.04 0.05
C SER A 102 -4.83 3.27 0.92
N THR A 103 -3.79 4.02 0.57
CA THR A 103 -3.59 5.37 1.14
C THR A 103 -4.54 6.35 0.46
N VAL A 104 -5.46 6.94 1.22
CA VAL A 104 -6.51 7.88 0.75
C VAL A 104 -6.69 9.07 1.69
N ASP A 105 -7.39 10.12 1.24
CA ASP A 105 -7.87 11.19 2.13
C ASP A 105 -8.81 10.57 3.21
N PRO A 106 -8.63 10.88 4.51
CA PRO A 106 -9.47 10.34 5.57
C PRO A 106 -10.96 10.63 5.40
N LYS A 107 -11.32 11.76 4.79
CA LYS A 107 -12.72 12.12 4.50
C LYS A 107 -13.35 11.17 3.49
N VAL A 108 -12.57 10.71 2.51
CA VAL A 108 -13.02 9.71 1.53
C VAL A 108 -13.24 8.36 2.21
N SER A 109 -12.36 7.95 3.11
CA SER A 109 -12.55 6.72 3.88
C SER A 109 -13.82 6.77 4.75
N VAL A 110 -14.09 7.90 5.42
CA VAL A 110 -15.35 8.13 6.16
C VAL A 110 -16.58 8.09 5.24
N ASP A 111 -16.47 8.62 4.02
CA ASP A 111 -17.56 8.56 3.03
C ASP A 111 -17.87 7.11 2.60
N PHE A 112 -16.83 6.31 2.35
CA PHE A 112 -16.99 4.89 2.01
C PHE A 112 -17.64 4.10 3.14
N GLU A 113 -17.21 4.31 4.40
CA GLU A 113 -17.85 3.70 5.56
C GLU A 113 -19.36 4.00 5.61
N ARG A 114 -19.73 5.27 5.48
CA ARG A 114 -21.13 5.71 5.47
C ARG A 114 -21.95 5.02 4.38
N ARG A 115 -21.41 4.96 3.16
CA ARG A 115 -22.11 4.39 1.99
C ARG A 115 -22.25 2.87 2.10
N LEU A 116 -21.24 2.17 2.61
CA LEU A 116 -21.31 0.72 2.80
C LEU A 116 -22.22 0.33 3.95
N ASN A 117 -22.20 1.08 5.06
CA ASN A 117 -23.13 0.88 6.16
C ASN A 117 -24.60 1.06 5.70
N ALA A 118 -24.88 1.98 4.77
CA ALA A 118 -26.21 2.15 4.20
C ALA A 118 -26.69 0.93 3.37
N LEU A 119 -25.77 0.08 2.93
CA LEU A 119 -26.05 -1.20 2.25
C LEU A 119 -26.08 -2.39 3.23
N GLY A 120 -25.93 -2.15 4.53
CA GLY A 120 -25.81 -3.22 5.54
C GLY A 120 -24.46 -3.93 5.53
N LEU A 121 -23.43 -3.32 4.93
CA LEU A 121 -22.07 -3.85 4.87
C LEU A 121 -21.19 -3.19 5.93
N HIS A 122 -20.23 -3.94 6.46
CA HIS A 122 -19.19 -3.40 7.34
C HIS A 122 -18.03 -2.83 6.53
N TYR A 123 -17.33 -1.87 7.13
CA TYR A 123 -16.15 -1.25 6.53
C TYR A 123 -15.01 -1.18 7.56
N LEU A 124 -13.79 -1.42 7.10
CA LEU A 124 -12.57 -1.22 7.86
C LEU A 124 -11.60 -0.33 7.07
N ASP A 125 -11.35 0.88 7.59
CA ASP A 125 -10.26 1.75 7.15
C ASP A 125 -8.96 1.10 7.62
N ALA A 126 -8.17 0.52 6.71
CA ALA A 126 -7.08 -0.39 7.06
C ALA A 126 -5.81 -0.23 6.21
N PRO A 127 -5.29 0.98 6.00
CA PRO A 127 -4.05 1.17 5.27
C PRO A 127 -2.87 0.41 5.88
N ILE A 128 -1.94 0.04 5.01
CA ILE A 128 -0.86 -0.91 5.32
C ILE A 128 0.54 -0.29 5.22
N SER A 129 1.51 -0.86 5.94
CA SER A 129 2.92 -0.46 5.91
C SER A 129 3.84 -1.68 6.08
N GLY A 130 5.03 -1.64 5.49
CA GLY A 130 6.05 -2.68 5.65
C GLY A 130 6.69 -3.21 4.36
N GLY A 131 6.19 -2.83 3.17
CA GLY A 131 6.75 -3.23 1.88
C GLY A 131 6.37 -4.66 1.44
N ALA A 132 6.69 -4.97 0.18
CA ALA A 132 6.27 -6.21 -0.49
C ALA A 132 6.77 -7.47 0.21
N ALA A 133 8.00 -7.45 0.75
CA ALA A 133 8.55 -8.58 1.49
C ALA A 133 7.73 -8.91 2.76
N LYS A 134 7.35 -7.91 3.56
CA LYS A 134 6.50 -8.14 4.74
C LYS A 134 5.07 -8.53 4.34
N ALA A 135 4.56 -8.02 3.22
CA ALA A 135 3.28 -8.48 2.66
C ALA A 135 3.34 -9.97 2.29
N ALA A 136 4.37 -10.39 1.59
CA ALA A 136 4.58 -11.78 1.20
C ALA A 136 4.78 -12.70 2.41
N ALA A 137 5.32 -12.22 3.52
CA ALA A 137 5.52 -13.00 4.75
C ALA A 137 4.33 -12.98 5.73
N GLY A 138 3.28 -12.19 5.48
CA GLY A 138 2.15 -12.04 6.41
C GLY A 138 2.52 -11.19 7.64
N GLN A 139 3.44 -10.25 7.49
CA GLN A 139 4.06 -9.50 8.57
C GLN A 139 3.90 -7.98 8.42
N ILE A 140 2.92 -7.52 7.64
CA ILE A 140 2.68 -6.08 7.51
C ILE A 140 2.18 -5.48 8.82
N THR A 141 2.33 -4.17 8.94
CA THR A 141 1.64 -3.37 9.94
C THR A 141 0.38 -2.79 9.31
N MET A 142 -0.77 -2.98 9.95
CA MET A 142 -2.03 -2.37 9.54
C MET A 142 -2.43 -1.28 10.54
N MET A 143 -2.75 -0.09 10.02
CA MET A 143 -3.19 1.06 10.79
C MET A 143 -4.71 1.16 10.63
N THR A 144 -5.47 0.51 11.50
CA THR A 144 -6.89 0.24 11.25
C THR A 144 -7.82 1.06 12.12
N SER A 145 -9.02 1.38 11.61
CA SER A 145 -10.11 1.97 12.38
C SER A 145 -11.46 1.56 11.80
N GLY A 146 -12.43 1.27 12.67
CA GLY A 146 -13.74 0.76 12.27
C GLY A 146 -14.46 0.12 13.45
N THR A 147 -15.68 -0.37 13.22
CA THR A 147 -16.54 -0.90 14.29
C THR A 147 -16.04 -2.24 14.84
N ASP A 148 -16.45 -2.56 16.06
CA ASP A 148 -16.13 -3.87 16.68
C ASP A 148 -16.68 -5.04 15.84
N ALA A 149 -17.81 -4.85 15.15
CA ALA A 149 -18.39 -5.82 14.22
C ALA A 149 -17.53 -6.04 12.97
N ALA A 150 -16.98 -4.96 12.37
CA ALA A 150 -16.07 -5.07 11.24
C ALA A 150 -14.82 -5.88 11.60
N TYR A 151 -14.22 -5.65 12.78
CA TYR A 151 -13.10 -6.45 13.27
C TYR A 151 -13.47 -7.92 13.50
N ALA A 152 -14.61 -8.19 14.12
CA ALA A 152 -15.06 -9.55 14.37
C ALA A 152 -15.24 -10.34 13.06
N ALA A 153 -15.79 -9.69 12.02
CA ALA A 153 -16.03 -10.32 10.72
C ALA A 153 -14.75 -10.70 9.95
N CYS A 154 -13.63 -10.00 10.17
CA CYS A 154 -12.38 -10.24 9.42
C CYS A 154 -11.15 -10.61 10.28
N ALA A 155 -11.32 -10.94 11.57
CA ALA A 155 -10.21 -11.17 12.50
C ALA A 155 -9.16 -12.17 11.97
N GLY A 156 -9.60 -13.35 11.50
CA GLY A 156 -8.70 -14.37 10.96
C GLY A 156 -7.95 -13.92 9.69
N ALA A 157 -8.58 -13.10 8.84
CA ALA A 157 -7.92 -12.55 7.65
C ALA A 157 -6.86 -11.51 8.03
N LEU A 158 -7.15 -10.67 9.03
CA LEU A 158 -6.18 -9.70 9.56
C LEU A 158 -4.97 -10.41 10.18
N GLU A 159 -5.20 -11.44 10.98
CA GLU A 159 -4.15 -12.26 11.60
C GLU A 159 -3.26 -12.97 10.57
N ALA A 160 -3.83 -13.41 9.45
CA ALA A 160 -3.10 -14.08 8.38
C ALA A 160 -2.18 -13.13 7.58
N MET A 161 -2.49 -11.83 7.54
CA MET A 161 -1.77 -10.86 6.70
C MET A 161 -0.79 -9.99 7.48
N ALA A 162 -0.98 -9.82 8.79
CA ALA A 162 -0.31 -8.80 9.57
C ALA A 162 0.36 -9.34 10.83
N ALA A 163 1.58 -8.88 11.08
CA ALA A 163 2.24 -9.07 12.38
C ALA A 163 1.67 -8.12 13.44
N LYS A 164 1.13 -6.98 13.02
CA LYS A 164 0.55 -5.98 13.94
C LYS A 164 -0.65 -5.27 13.33
N VAL A 165 -1.75 -5.26 14.07
CA VAL A 165 -2.97 -4.50 13.76
C VAL A 165 -3.20 -3.47 14.85
N TYR A 166 -3.15 -2.18 14.50
CA TYR A 166 -3.48 -1.08 15.41
C TYR A 166 -4.94 -0.70 15.26
N LYS A 167 -5.71 -0.70 16.35
CA LYS A 167 -7.12 -0.27 16.34
C LYS A 167 -7.25 1.16 16.84
N LEU A 168 -7.41 2.10 15.92
CA LEU A 168 -7.25 3.56 16.14
C LEU A 168 -8.58 4.31 16.32
N GLY A 169 -9.68 3.59 16.49
CA GLY A 169 -11.00 4.19 16.67
C GLY A 169 -12.13 3.26 16.23
N LYS A 170 -13.36 3.65 16.56
CA LYS A 170 -14.59 2.88 16.30
C LYS A 170 -15.27 3.21 14.96
N GLN A 171 -14.69 4.10 14.16
CA GLN A 171 -15.18 4.55 12.87
C GLN A 171 -13.99 4.85 11.96
N ALA A 172 -14.21 4.92 10.65
CA ALA A 172 -13.19 5.19 9.66
C ALA A 172 -12.50 6.56 9.82
N GLY A 173 -11.31 6.69 9.24
CA GLY A 173 -10.56 7.93 9.10
C GLY A 173 -9.33 8.03 10.01
N ALA A 174 -9.31 7.38 11.18
CA ALA A 174 -8.14 7.43 12.06
C ALA A 174 -6.96 6.61 11.48
N GLY A 175 -7.25 5.44 10.89
CA GLY A 175 -6.28 4.64 10.15
C GLY A 175 -5.64 5.42 9.01
N SER A 176 -6.47 6.01 8.15
CA SER A 176 -6.06 6.87 7.05
C SER A 176 -5.23 8.08 7.51
N LYS A 177 -5.62 8.76 8.59
CA LYS A 177 -4.83 9.88 9.17
C LYS A 177 -3.44 9.44 9.60
N VAL A 178 -3.34 8.36 10.38
CA VAL A 178 -2.04 7.85 10.85
C VAL A 178 -1.20 7.40 9.66
N LYS A 179 -1.80 6.77 8.63
CA LYS A 179 -1.09 6.41 7.41
C LYS A 179 -0.53 7.63 6.68
N ILE A 180 -1.28 8.72 6.56
CA ILE A 180 -0.77 9.96 5.94
C ILE A 180 0.46 10.47 6.69
N ILE A 181 0.42 10.51 8.03
CA ILE A 181 1.59 10.91 8.83
C ILE A 181 2.76 9.93 8.64
N ASN A 182 2.50 8.63 8.54
CA ASN A 182 3.55 7.66 8.20
C ASN A 182 4.15 7.93 6.82
N GLN A 183 3.33 8.24 5.81
CA GLN A 183 3.81 8.52 4.45
C GLN A 183 4.57 9.83 4.34
N LEU A 184 4.27 10.80 5.21
CA LEU A 184 5.09 12.00 5.39
C LEU A 184 6.52 11.61 5.72
N LEU A 185 6.72 10.83 6.78
CA LEU A 185 8.05 10.39 7.20
C LEU A 185 8.69 9.49 6.15
N ALA A 186 7.94 8.55 5.59
CA ALA A 186 8.44 7.64 4.55
C ALA A 186 9.02 8.40 3.36
N GLY A 187 8.25 9.34 2.79
CA GLY A 187 8.70 10.08 1.61
C GLY A 187 9.86 11.02 1.89
N VAL A 188 9.86 11.69 3.05
CA VAL A 188 10.98 12.53 3.48
C VAL A 188 12.25 11.68 3.68
N HIS A 189 12.15 10.51 4.31
CA HIS A 189 13.31 9.64 4.52
C HIS A 189 13.87 9.08 3.22
N ILE A 190 13.04 8.70 2.24
CA ILE A 190 13.51 8.24 0.92
C ILE A 190 14.23 9.38 0.19
N ALA A 191 13.64 10.57 0.16
CA ALA A 191 14.24 11.74 -0.47
C ALA A 191 15.60 12.11 0.17
N ALA A 192 15.66 12.12 1.51
CA ALA A 192 16.90 12.38 2.25
C ALA A 192 17.94 11.27 2.04
N ALA A 193 17.53 10.00 1.97
CA ALA A 193 18.42 8.87 1.69
C ALA A 193 19.05 9.00 0.30
N ALA A 194 18.24 9.34 -0.70
CA ALA A 194 18.71 9.57 -2.07
C ALA A 194 19.70 10.75 -2.15
N GLU A 195 19.41 11.87 -1.46
CA GLU A 195 20.32 13.02 -1.38
C GLU A 195 21.66 12.64 -0.72
N ALA A 196 21.62 11.92 0.40
CA ALA A 196 22.81 11.49 1.12
C ALA A 196 23.67 10.53 0.30
N MET A 197 23.05 9.51 -0.33
CA MET A 197 23.77 8.57 -1.19
C MET A 197 24.35 9.25 -2.44
N ALA A 198 23.59 10.15 -3.07
CA ALA A 198 24.07 10.91 -4.23
C ALA A 198 25.28 11.79 -3.87
N LEU A 199 25.25 12.46 -2.71
CA LEU A 199 26.40 13.23 -2.25
C LEU A 199 27.61 12.33 -1.96
N GLY A 200 27.42 11.20 -1.27
CA GLY A 200 28.52 10.28 -1.00
C GLY A 200 29.18 9.71 -2.25
N LEU A 201 28.37 9.34 -3.26
CA LEU A 201 28.87 8.95 -4.58
C LEU A 201 29.69 10.08 -5.24
N ARG A 202 29.21 11.31 -5.16
CA ARG A 202 29.89 12.49 -5.72
C ARG A 202 31.23 12.78 -5.03
N GLU A 203 31.31 12.55 -3.73
CA GLU A 203 32.54 12.72 -2.94
C GLU A 203 33.50 11.51 -3.08
N GLY A 204 33.16 10.52 -3.91
CA GLY A 204 34.01 9.37 -4.20
C GLY A 204 34.04 8.30 -3.10
N VAL A 205 33.04 8.27 -2.23
CA VAL A 205 32.87 7.20 -1.24
C VAL A 205 32.29 5.98 -1.93
N ASP A 206 32.84 4.80 -1.65
CA ASP A 206 32.27 3.55 -2.14
C ASP A 206 30.80 3.41 -1.66
N PRO A 207 29.85 3.13 -2.56
CA PRO A 207 28.44 3.13 -2.20
C PRO A 207 28.05 1.99 -1.26
N HIS A 208 28.74 0.85 -1.29
CA HIS A 208 28.48 -0.26 -0.36
C HIS A 208 28.99 0.09 1.03
N ASP A 209 30.20 0.63 1.14
CA ASP A 209 30.76 1.10 2.42
C ASP A 209 29.87 2.18 3.04
N LEU A 210 29.41 3.15 2.24
CA LEU A 210 28.52 4.22 2.69
C LEU A 210 27.20 3.66 3.23
N TYR A 211 26.58 2.73 2.49
CA TYR A 211 25.35 2.07 2.91
C TYR A 211 25.53 1.30 4.21
N GLU A 212 26.61 0.52 4.35
CA GLU A 212 26.89 -0.28 5.54
C GLU A 212 27.09 0.61 6.77
N VAL A 213 27.90 1.67 6.65
CA VAL A 213 28.19 2.60 7.75
C VAL A 213 26.91 3.31 8.20
N ILE A 214 26.12 3.85 7.27
CA ILE A 214 24.90 4.59 7.61
C ILE A 214 23.85 3.67 8.23
N THR A 215 23.69 2.44 7.74
CA THR A 215 22.76 1.44 8.31
C THR A 215 23.01 1.19 9.81
N HIS A 216 24.26 1.25 10.26
CA HIS A 216 24.63 1.04 11.66
C HIS A 216 24.83 2.35 12.44
N SER A 217 24.49 3.49 11.85
CA SER A 217 24.68 4.83 12.42
C SER A 217 23.35 5.54 12.71
N ALA A 218 23.40 6.63 13.48
CA ALA A 218 22.21 7.39 13.87
C ALA A 218 21.45 8.04 12.70
N GLY A 219 22.08 8.18 11.52
CA GLY A 219 21.44 8.68 10.30
C GLY A 219 20.50 7.69 9.62
N ASN A 220 20.42 6.45 10.10
CA ASN A 220 19.65 5.39 9.49
C ASN A 220 18.12 5.62 9.59
N SER A 221 17.39 5.03 8.65
CA SER A 221 15.97 4.75 8.74
C SER A 221 15.64 3.47 7.97
N TRP A 222 14.49 2.84 8.27
CA TRP A 222 14.04 1.68 7.49
C TRP A 222 13.94 1.97 5.98
N MET A 223 13.61 3.21 5.61
CA MET A 223 13.54 3.62 4.20
C MET A 223 14.92 3.73 3.56
N PHE A 224 15.94 4.15 4.31
CA PHE A 224 17.32 4.15 3.84
C PHE A 224 17.79 2.73 3.56
N GLU A 225 17.70 1.83 4.56
CA GLU A 225 18.08 0.42 4.41
C GLU A 225 17.40 -0.21 3.20
N ASN A 226 16.08 -0.03 3.10
CA ASN A 226 15.31 -0.72 2.09
C ASN A 226 15.54 -0.14 0.68
N ARG A 227 15.53 1.19 0.50
CA ARG A 227 15.59 1.80 -0.83
C ARG A 227 17.00 1.91 -1.37
N MET A 228 17.99 2.17 -0.52
CA MET A 228 19.36 2.28 -0.99
C MET A 228 19.93 0.90 -1.36
N ALA A 229 19.44 -0.18 -0.77
CA ALA A 229 19.72 -1.53 -1.26
C ALA A 229 19.27 -1.75 -2.72
N HIS A 230 18.13 -1.18 -3.15
CA HIS A 230 17.68 -1.24 -4.55
C HIS A 230 18.62 -0.46 -5.48
N VAL A 231 19.05 0.73 -5.05
CA VAL A 231 20.03 1.56 -5.78
C VAL A 231 21.35 0.81 -5.95
N LEU A 232 21.86 0.18 -4.88
CA LEU A 232 23.08 -0.64 -4.91
C LEU A 232 22.97 -1.83 -5.85
N ALA A 233 21.80 -2.47 -5.88
CA ALA A 233 21.53 -3.56 -6.80
C ALA A 233 21.38 -3.09 -8.27
N GLY A 234 21.21 -1.79 -8.49
CA GLY A 234 20.86 -1.21 -9.79
C GLY A 234 19.51 -1.71 -10.31
N ASP A 235 18.63 -2.21 -9.44
CA ASP A 235 17.31 -2.74 -9.78
C ASP A 235 16.22 -1.75 -9.36
N TYR A 236 15.61 -1.13 -10.37
CA TYR A 236 14.53 -0.16 -10.19
C TYR A 236 13.16 -0.75 -10.55
N THR A 237 13.03 -2.09 -10.53
CA THR A 237 11.74 -2.76 -10.66
C THR A 237 10.82 -2.32 -9.52
N PRO A 238 9.63 -1.78 -9.81
CA PRO A 238 8.82 -1.11 -8.79
C PRO A 238 8.22 -2.10 -7.78
N LEU A 239 8.71 -2.06 -6.55
CA LEU A 239 8.00 -2.62 -5.38
C LEU A 239 7.07 -1.57 -4.76
N SER A 240 7.39 -0.29 -4.99
CA SER A 240 6.55 0.90 -4.81
C SER A 240 7.05 1.94 -5.82
N ALA A 241 6.17 2.47 -6.67
CA ALA A 241 6.61 3.34 -7.77
C ALA A 241 6.84 4.79 -7.32
N VAL A 242 7.67 5.56 -8.03
CA VAL A 242 7.85 7.01 -7.83
C VAL A 242 6.51 7.75 -7.72
N ASP A 243 5.56 7.46 -8.62
CA ASP A 243 4.24 8.11 -8.62
C ASP A 243 3.38 7.77 -7.39
N ILE A 244 3.68 6.69 -6.66
CA ILE A 244 3.05 6.43 -5.36
C ILE A 244 3.42 7.52 -4.36
N PHE A 245 4.68 7.97 -4.34
CA PHE A 245 5.13 9.02 -3.45
C PHE A 245 4.78 10.42 -3.94
N VAL A 246 4.64 10.64 -5.25
CA VAL A 246 3.96 11.83 -5.79
C VAL A 246 2.55 11.93 -5.20
N LYS A 247 1.74 10.86 -5.33
CA LYS A 247 0.38 10.82 -4.78
C LYS A 247 0.36 11.01 -3.26
N ASP A 248 1.13 10.21 -2.52
CA ASP A 248 1.03 10.16 -1.07
C ASP A 248 1.54 11.43 -0.40
N LEU A 249 2.65 12.02 -0.87
CA LEU A 249 3.08 13.32 -0.37
C LEU A 249 2.14 14.44 -0.83
N GLY A 250 1.48 14.32 -1.98
CA GLY A 250 0.36 15.19 -2.36
C GLY A 250 -0.77 15.18 -1.32
N LEU A 251 -1.22 13.99 -0.91
CA LEU A 251 -2.24 13.82 0.14
C LEU A 251 -1.79 14.42 1.49
N VAL A 252 -0.52 14.26 1.85
CA VAL A 252 0.08 14.88 3.04
C VAL A 252 -0.03 16.41 2.99
N LEU A 253 0.38 17.01 1.87
CA LEU A 253 0.35 18.46 1.68
C LEU A 253 -1.08 19.00 1.64
N ASP A 254 -2.02 18.31 1.00
CA ASP A 254 -3.42 18.69 0.94
C ASP A 254 -4.09 18.62 2.32
N THR A 255 -3.76 17.60 3.11
CA THR A 255 -4.24 17.47 4.50
C THR A 255 -3.79 18.67 5.33
N ALA A 256 -2.51 19.04 5.26
CA ALA A 256 -1.97 20.18 6.01
C ALA A 256 -2.48 21.54 5.51
N ARG A 257 -2.77 21.66 4.20
CA ARG A 257 -3.33 22.89 3.61
C ARG A 257 -4.67 23.25 4.25
N SER A 258 -5.49 22.26 4.61
CA SER A 258 -6.80 22.49 5.23
C SER A 258 -6.72 23.21 6.59
N SER A 259 -5.63 23.03 7.33
CA SER A 259 -5.36 23.68 8.61
C SER A 259 -4.31 24.79 8.53
N LYS A 260 -3.82 25.12 7.33
CA LYS A 260 -2.71 26.05 7.09
C LYS A 260 -1.44 25.68 7.88
N PHE A 261 -1.22 24.38 8.08
CA PHE A 261 -0.06 23.86 8.82
C PHE A 261 1.16 23.74 7.90
N PRO A 262 2.36 24.24 8.30
CA PRO A 262 3.54 24.21 7.45
C PRO A 262 4.22 22.83 7.44
N LEU A 263 4.56 22.33 6.24
CA LEU A 263 5.30 21.06 6.04
C LEU A 263 6.52 21.26 5.12
N PRO A 264 7.58 21.97 5.58
CA PRO A 264 8.71 22.35 4.73
C PRO A 264 9.42 21.15 4.12
N LEU A 265 9.78 20.14 4.93
CA LEU A 265 10.50 18.95 4.45
C LEU A 265 9.68 18.14 3.45
N SER A 266 8.39 17.92 3.75
CA SER A 266 7.49 17.17 2.87
C SER A 266 7.25 17.90 1.56
N SER A 267 7.20 19.23 1.58
CA SER A 267 7.06 20.03 0.36
C SER A 267 8.27 19.88 -0.56
N THR A 268 9.49 19.89 0.00
CA THR A 268 10.73 19.65 -0.75
C THR A 268 10.80 18.22 -1.28
N ALA A 269 10.54 17.23 -0.44
CA ALA A 269 10.52 15.82 -0.85
C ALA A 269 9.51 15.58 -1.98
N HIS A 270 8.30 16.16 -1.89
CA HIS A 270 7.31 16.06 -2.96
C HIS A 270 7.82 16.63 -4.29
N GLN A 271 8.55 17.76 -4.27
CA GLN A 271 9.15 18.31 -5.49
C GLN A 271 10.23 17.39 -6.07
N MET A 272 11.02 16.71 -5.24
CA MET A 272 12.01 15.73 -5.72
C MET A 272 11.35 14.55 -6.43
N PHE A 273 10.27 14.00 -5.87
CA PHE A 273 9.50 12.94 -6.54
C PHE A 273 8.81 13.43 -7.82
N MET A 274 8.27 14.65 -7.83
CA MET A 274 7.72 15.26 -9.05
C MET A 274 8.78 15.43 -10.14
N GLN A 275 9.99 15.85 -9.78
CA GLN A 275 11.11 15.94 -10.72
C GLN A 275 11.46 14.57 -11.29
N ALA A 276 11.56 13.53 -10.46
CA ALA A 276 11.84 12.17 -10.92
C ALA A 276 10.73 11.64 -11.85
N SER A 277 9.46 11.87 -11.50
CA SER A 277 8.30 11.47 -12.31
C SER A 277 8.35 12.15 -13.69
N THR A 278 8.52 13.47 -13.73
CA THR A 278 8.57 14.25 -14.98
C THR A 278 9.83 13.99 -15.81
N ALA A 279 10.90 13.48 -15.19
CA ALA A 279 12.11 13.01 -15.89
C ALA A 279 11.94 11.61 -16.53
N GLY A 280 10.77 10.98 -16.41
CA GLY A 280 10.46 9.69 -17.04
C GLY A 280 10.55 8.48 -16.11
N PHE A 281 10.83 8.68 -14.82
CA PHE A 281 11.01 7.59 -13.84
C PHE A 281 9.73 7.26 -13.05
N ALA A 282 8.59 7.83 -13.44
CA ALA A 282 7.29 7.71 -12.78
C ALA A 282 6.90 6.27 -12.38
N ARG A 283 7.22 5.29 -13.23
CA ARG A 283 6.87 3.87 -13.06
C ARG A 283 7.98 3.00 -12.50
N GLU A 284 9.15 3.57 -12.25
CA GLU A 284 10.26 2.87 -11.60
C GLU A 284 10.05 2.85 -10.08
N ASP A 285 10.79 2.00 -9.38
CA ASP A 285 10.86 1.99 -7.92
C ASP A 285 11.13 3.39 -7.38
N ASP A 286 10.52 3.75 -6.25
CA ASP A 286 10.60 5.09 -5.67
C ASP A 286 12.03 5.47 -5.24
N SER A 287 12.95 4.50 -5.14
CA SER A 287 14.39 4.73 -5.02
C SER A 287 15.00 5.46 -6.24
N ALA A 288 14.35 5.41 -7.41
CA ALA A 288 14.74 6.13 -8.62
C ALA A 288 14.71 7.66 -8.46
N VAL A 289 14.18 8.20 -7.35
CA VAL A 289 14.32 9.61 -7.01
C VAL A 289 15.80 10.04 -6.94
N ILE A 290 16.74 9.13 -6.68
CA ILE A 290 18.18 9.43 -6.74
C ILE A 290 18.66 9.86 -8.14
N LYS A 291 17.96 9.46 -9.21
CA LYS A 291 18.33 9.75 -10.60
C LYS A 291 18.20 11.23 -10.97
N ILE A 292 17.58 12.06 -10.11
CA ILE A 292 17.47 13.50 -10.35
C ILE A 292 18.79 14.24 -10.08
N PHE A 293 19.71 13.63 -9.33
CA PHE A 293 20.97 14.28 -8.93
C PHE A 293 21.99 14.23 -10.09
N PRO A 294 22.51 15.38 -10.55
CA PRO A 294 23.43 15.42 -11.67
C PRO A 294 24.88 15.11 -11.26
N GLY A 295 25.63 14.52 -12.19
CA GLY A 295 27.07 14.31 -12.02
C GLY A 295 27.43 13.22 -11.02
N ILE A 296 26.59 12.20 -10.90
CA ILE A 296 26.87 10.97 -10.16
C ILE A 296 26.84 9.78 -11.13
N GLU A 297 27.61 8.74 -10.83
CA GLU A 297 27.53 7.44 -11.49
C GLU A 297 26.80 6.48 -10.54
N LEU A 298 25.67 5.93 -10.99
CA LEU A 298 24.89 4.99 -10.19
C LEU A 298 25.42 3.57 -10.37
N PRO A 299 25.34 2.72 -9.33
CA PRO A 299 25.69 1.30 -9.45
C PRO A 299 24.96 0.65 -10.63
N PRO A 300 25.65 -0.15 -11.46
CA PRO A 300 25.02 -0.88 -12.54
C PRO A 300 24.12 -1.99 -11.97
N ALA A 301 23.16 -2.46 -12.78
CA ALA A 301 22.36 -3.63 -12.42
C ALA A 301 23.27 -4.83 -12.11
N SER A 302 23.07 -5.43 -10.94
CA SER A 302 23.74 -6.68 -10.56
C SER A 302 23.35 -7.78 -11.56
N ARG A 303 24.37 -8.47 -12.11
CA ARG A 303 24.17 -9.59 -13.05
C ARG A 303 23.75 -10.87 -12.33
#